data_AF-A0AAJ2H1E2-F1
#
_entry.id   AF-A0AAJ2H1E2-F1
#
_cell.length_a   1.000
_cell.length_b   1.000
_cell.length_c   1.000
_cell.angle_alpha   90.00
_cell.angle_beta   90.00
_cell.angle_gamma   90.00
#
_symmetry.space_group_name_H-M   'P 1'
#
loop_
_entity.id
_entity.type
_entity.pdbx_description
1 polymer ?
#
loop_
_entity_poly.entity_id
_entity_poly.type
_entity_poly.pdbx_seq_one_letter_code
_entity_poly.pdbx_strand_id
1 'polypeptide(L)'
;MLSGFPASSTTDPDMQIRAYLMASGGIEPEALARAAGRFMRGEVAGHNNAFAPSCAEFAEECRFQQMSIAAERRPRLEKPETKDDGPKVDPRKLQLLQDALNGSQAAKKELARMFPDNPIIVSAAQEEQKDAAE
;
A
#
# COMPACT_ATOMS: atom_id res chain seq x y z
N MET A 1 -5.48 -27.59 -37.12
CA MET A 1 -6.70 -27.53 -36.29
C MET A 1 -6.44 -26.53 -35.19
N LEU A 2 -7.09 -25.37 -35.21
CA LEU A 2 -6.91 -24.31 -34.21
C LEU A 2 -7.65 -24.74 -32.92
N SER A 3 -6.96 -25.43 -32.02
CA SER A 3 -7.53 -25.99 -30.78
C SER A 3 -7.79 -24.94 -29.68
N GLY A 4 -8.04 -23.69 -30.06
CA GLY A 4 -8.23 -22.56 -29.14
C GLY A 4 -9.69 -22.20 -28.86
N PHE A 5 -10.63 -22.84 -29.56
CA PHE A 5 -12.06 -22.60 -29.43
C PHE A 5 -12.77 -23.90 -29.05
N PRO A 6 -13.76 -23.87 -28.14
CA PRO A 6 -14.49 -25.08 -27.77
C PRO A 6 -15.23 -25.59 -29.01
N ALA A 7 -14.67 -26.64 -29.61
CA ALA A 7 -15.20 -27.30 -30.79
C ALA A 7 -16.36 -28.23 -30.40
N SER A 8 -17.42 -27.68 -29.83
CA SER A 8 -18.73 -28.32 -29.95
C SER A 8 -19.18 -28.14 -31.39
N SER A 9 -19.52 -29.24 -32.06
CA SER A 9 -19.93 -29.32 -33.48
C SER A 9 -21.14 -28.43 -33.85
N THR A 10 -21.74 -27.75 -32.88
CA THR A 10 -22.91 -26.88 -33.00
C THR A 10 -22.57 -25.39 -32.89
N THR A 11 -21.33 -25.00 -32.58
CA THR A 11 -21.02 -23.58 -32.32
C THR A 11 -20.40 -22.91 -33.53
N ASP A 12 -21.07 -21.86 -34.01
CA ASP A 12 -20.56 -20.97 -35.05
C ASP A 12 -19.28 -20.25 -34.56
N PRO A 13 -18.12 -20.49 -35.20
CA PRO A 13 -16.86 -19.86 -34.81
C PRO A 13 -16.91 -18.33 -34.94
N ASP A 14 -17.64 -17.79 -35.90
CA ASP A 14 -17.79 -16.34 -36.06
C ASP A 14 -18.58 -15.74 -34.89
N MET A 15 -19.62 -16.44 -34.45
CA MET A 15 -20.39 -16.05 -33.27
C MET A 15 -19.53 -16.10 -31.99
N GLN A 16 -18.67 -17.11 -31.83
CA GLN A 16 -17.74 -17.18 -30.71
C GLN A 16 -16.75 -16.01 -30.73
N ILE A 17 -16.11 -15.75 -31.87
CA ILE A 17 -15.16 -14.64 -32.02
C ILE A 17 -15.84 -13.31 -31.68
N ARG A 18 -17.07 -13.08 -32.18
CA ARG A 18 -17.86 -11.88 -31.85
C ARG A 18 -18.14 -11.77 -30.36
N ALA A 19 -18.50 -12.85 -29.68
CA ALA A 19 -18.76 -12.85 -28.25
C ALA A 19 -17.51 -12.43 -27.45
N TYR A 20 -16.34 -12.96 -27.83
CA TYR A 20 -15.06 -12.56 -27.24
C TYR A 20 -14.73 -11.08 -27.49
N LEU A 21 -14.93 -10.59 -28.72
CA LEU A 21 -14.70 -9.19 -29.07
C LEU A 21 -15.64 -8.24 -28.32
N MET A 22 -16.92 -8.60 -28.19
CA MET A 22 -17.88 -7.81 -27.41
C MET A 22 -17.52 -7.78 -25.93
N ALA A 23 -17.10 -8.91 -25.35
CA ALA A 23 -16.75 -8.99 -23.94
C ALA A 23 -15.44 -8.24 -23.60
N SER A 24 -14.48 -8.21 -24.53
CA SER A 24 -13.18 -7.55 -24.40
C SER A 24 -13.12 -6.15 -25.02
N GLY A 25 -14.27 -5.57 -25.36
CA GLY A 25 -14.34 -4.22 -25.93
C GLY A 25 -13.67 -3.17 -25.05
N GLY A 26 -12.88 -2.28 -25.66
CA GLY A 26 -12.16 -1.20 -24.96
C GLY A 26 -10.85 -1.62 -24.28
N ILE A 27 -10.47 -2.89 -24.37
CA ILE A 27 -9.17 -3.37 -23.88
C ILE A 27 -8.10 -3.14 -24.96
N GLU A 28 -6.94 -2.63 -24.55
CA GLU A 28 -5.75 -2.47 -25.40
C GLU A 28 -5.24 -3.81 -25.98
N PRO A 29 -4.77 -3.86 -27.25
CA PRO A 29 -4.30 -5.10 -27.88
C PRO A 29 -3.19 -5.82 -27.11
N GLU A 30 -2.32 -5.06 -26.43
CA GLU A 30 -1.26 -5.63 -25.60
C GLU A 30 -1.84 -6.44 -24.41
N ALA A 31 -2.89 -5.92 -23.77
CA ALA A 31 -3.55 -6.60 -22.66
C ALA A 31 -4.28 -7.87 -23.13
N LEU A 32 -4.90 -7.85 -24.31
CA LEU A 32 -5.46 -9.08 -24.93
C LEU A 32 -4.38 -10.14 -25.16
N ALA A 33 -3.25 -9.74 -25.75
CA ALA A 33 -2.15 -10.66 -26.04
C ALA A 33 -1.54 -11.26 -24.76
N ARG A 34 -1.35 -10.45 -23.71
CA ARG A 34 -0.88 -10.93 -22.41
C ARG A 34 -1.87 -11.92 -21.78
N ALA A 35 -3.16 -11.59 -21.76
CA ALA A 35 -4.20 -12.45 -21.21
C ALA A 35 -4.27 -13.80 -21.95
N ALA A 36 -4.31 -13.77 -23.29
CA ALA A 36 -4.28 -14.98 -24.10
C ALA A 36 -3.04 -15.85 -23.81
N GLY A 37 -1.87 -15.23 -23.72
CA GLY A 37 -0.63 -15.92 -23.37
C GLY A 37 -0.69 -16.60 -21.99
N ARG A 38 -1.32 -15.98 -20.99
CA ARG A 38 -1.48 -16.58 -19.65
C ARG A 38 -2.39 -17.81 -19.67
N PHE A 39 -3.50 -17.77 -20.39
CA PHE A 39 -4.35 -18.95 -20.57
C PHE A 39 -3.60 -20.08 -21.28
N MET A 40 -2.86 -19.76 -22.35
CA MET A 40 -2.06 -20.75 -23.07
C MET A 40 -0.95 -21.39 -22.21
N ARG A 41 -0.40 -20.65 -21.25
CA ARG A 41 0.62 -21.15 -20.30
C ARG A 41 0.01 -21.77 -19.04
N GLY A 42 -1.32 -21.71 -18.86
CA GLY A 42 -1.99 -22.21 -17.66
C GLY A 42 -1.70 -21.40 -16.39
N GLU A 43 -1.41 -20.10 -16.53
CA GLU A 43 -1.03 -19.19 -15.44
C GLU A 43 -2.24 -18.49 -14.80
N VAL A 44 -3.46 -18.74 -15.29
CA VAL A 44 -4.69 -18.13 -14.78
C VAL A 44 -5.23 -19.02 -13.66
N ALA A 45 -5.29 -18.46 -12.44
CA ALA A 45 -5.69 -19.20 -11.25
C ALA A 45 -7.15 -19.68 -11.35
N GLY A 46 -7.40 -20.94 -10.98
CA GLY A 46 -8.74 -21.52 -10.96
C GLY A 46 -9.29 -21.92 -12.33
N HIS A 47 -8.60 -21.60 -13.43
CA HIS A 47 -9.02 -22.02 -14.77
C HIS A 47 -8.60 -23.47 -15.06
N ASN A 48 -9.48 -24.22 -15.72
CA ASN A 48 -9.16 -25.57 -16.19
C ASN A 48 -8.49 -25.52 -17.56
N ASN A 49 -7.18 -25.75 -17.58
CA ASN A 49 -6.33 -25.71 -18.79
C ASN A 49 -6.69 -26.75 -19.87
N ALA A 50 -7.59 -27.70 -19.58
CA ALA A 50 -8.10 -28.64 -20.59
C ALA A 50 -9.13 -27.99 -21.54
N PHE A 51 -9.65 -26.82 -21.19
CA PHE A 51 -10.68 -26.13 -21.95
C PHE A 51 -10.23 -24.71 -22.30
N ALA A 52 -10.80 -24.14 -23.37
CA ALA A 52 -10.67 -22.72 -23.63
C ALA A 52 -11.40 -21.92 -22.53
N PRO A 53 -10.97 -20.68 -22.22
CA PRO A 53 -11.70 -19.83 -21.30
C PRO A 53 -13.12 -19.56 -21.79
N SER A 54 -13.99 -19.14 -20.88
CA SER A 54 -15.22 -18.45 -21.27
C SER A 54 -14.92 -17.01 -21.68
N CYS A 55 -15.83 -16.38 -22.44
CA CYS A 55 -15.69 -14.97 -22.81
C CYS A 55 -15.65 -14.04 -21.59
N ALA A 56 -16.33 -14.42 -20.50
CA ALA A 56 -16.32 -13.68 -19.23
C ALA A 56 -14.96 -13.78 -18.53
N GLU A 57 -14.43 -15.00 -18.34
CA GLU A 57 -13.11 -15.23 -17.73
C GLU A 57 -12.01 -14.53 -18.54
N PHE A 58 -12.07 -14.63 -19.87
CA PHE A 58 -11.10 -13.96 -20.73
C PHE A 58 -11.16 -12.43 -20.60
N ALA A 59 -12.35 -11.85 -20.58
CA ALA A 59 -12.52 -10.41 -20.42
C ALA A 59 -12.06 -9.91 -19.05
N GLU A 60 -12.26 -10.70 -17.99
CA GLU A 60 -11.77 -10.38 -16.65
C GLU A 60 -10.24 -10.36 -16.60
N GLU A 61 -9.60 -11.40 -17.14
CA GLU A 61 -8.14 -11.46 -17.22
C GLU A 61 -7.57 -10.32 -18.08
N CYS A 62 -8.24 -9.98 -19.19
CA CYS A 62 -7.89 -8.82 -20.02
C CYS A 62 -7.89 -7.49 -19.24
N ARG A 63 -8.92 -7.26 -18.40
CA ARG A 63 -9.00 -6.06 -17.54
C ARG A 63 -7.88 -6.05 -16.52
N PHE A 64 -7.59 -7.20 -15.91
CA PHE A 64 -6.47 -7.33 -14.98
C PHE A 64 -5.13 -7.00 -15.64
N GLN A 65 -4.88 -7.52 -16.85
CA GLN A 65 -3.67 -7.19 -17.60
C GLN A 65 -3.59 -5.71 -17.98
N GLN A 66 -4.71 -5.09 -18.35
CA GLN A 66 -4.75 -3.66 -18.63
C GLN A 66 -4.40 -2.82 -17.40
N MET A 67 -4.89 -3.21 -16.23
CA MET A 67 -4.51 -2.57 -14.95
C MET A 67 -3.01 -2.76 -14.64
N SER A 68 -2.45 -3.96 -14.89
CA SER A 68 -1.02 -4.23 -14.71
C SER A 68 -0.17 -3.36 -15.62
N ILE A 69 -0.50 -3.32 -16.92
CA ILE A 69 0.19 -2.47 -17.90
C ILE A 69 0.11 -1.01 -17.50
N ALA A 70 -1.07 -0.54 -17.09
CA ALA A 70 -1.24 0.83 -16.63
C ALA A 70 -0.37 1.12 -15.40
N ALA A 71 -0.21 0.17 -14.47
CA ALA A 71 0.67 0.30 -13.31
C ALA A 71 2.15 0.29 -13.68
N GLU A 72 2.58 -0.59 -14.59
CA GLU A 72 3.96 -0.66 -15.11
C GLU A 72 4.38 0.64 -15.80
N ARG A 73 3.44 1.28 -16.51
CA ARG A 73 3.66 2.56 -17.20
C ARG A 73 3.61 3.78 -16.29
N ARG A 74 3.23 3.65 -15.01
CA ARG A 74 3.22 4.81 -14.09
C ARG A 74 4.64 5.33 -13.92
N PRO A 75 4.84 6.66 -13.95
CA PRO A 75 6.14 7.23 -13.64
C PRO A 75 6.56 6.81 -12.23
N ARG A 76 7.83 6.42 -12.08
CA ARG A 76 8.39 6.11 -10.77
C ARG A 76 8.32 7.38 -9.91
N LEU A 77 7.61 7.29 -8.78
CA LEU A 77 7.62 8.34 -7.79
C LEU A 77 9.01 8.41 -7.15
N GLU A 78 9.53 9.63 -6.99
CA GLU A 78 10.75 9.85 -6.22
C GLU A 78 10.51 9.40 -4.77
N LYS A 79 11.55 8.83 -4.16
CA LYS A 79 11.48 8.44 -2.76
C LYS A 79 11.23 9.72 -1.95
N PRO A 80 10.23 9.76 -1.05
CA PRO A 80 10.05 10.92 -0.20
C PRO A 80 11.35 11.19 0.55
N GLU A 81 11.77 12.45 0.56
CA GLU A 81 12.91 12.87 1.37
C GLU A 81 12.64 12.43 2.81
N THR A 82 13.58 11.68 3.39
CA THR A 82 13.54 11.37 4.81
C THR A 82 13.63 12.72 5.51
N LYS A 83 12.53 13.15 6.14
CA LYS A 83 12.58 14.28 7.05
C LYS A 83 13.65 13.96 8.08
N ASP A 84 14.64 14.82 8.22
CA ASP A 84 15.54 14.73 9.36
C ASP A 84 14.68 14.92 10.61
N ASP A 85 14.48 13.84 11.38
CA ASP A 85 13.66 13.82 12.61
C ASP A 85 14.28 14.65 13.75
N GLY A 86 15.19 15.57 13.42
CA GLY A 86 15.99 16.33 14.36
C GLY A 86 17.03 15.46 15.08
N PRO A 87 17.81 16.07 15.99
CA PRO A 87 18.77 15.35 16.79
C PRO A 87 18.06 14.32 17.68
N LYS A 88 18.61 13.10 17.70
CA LYS A 88 18.09 11.98 18.53
C LYS A 88 18.02 12.42 20.00
N VAL A 89 16.81 12.48 20.56
CA VAL A 89 16.61 12.85 21.96
C VAL A 89 17.17 11.73 22.85
N ASP A 90 17.94 12.12 23.88
CA ASP A 90 18.49 11.18 24.86
C ASP A 90 17.35 10.49 25.65
N PRO A 91 17.33 9.15 25.74
CA PRO A 91 16.27 8.41 26.44
C PRO A 91 16.11 8.83 27.91
N ARG A 92 17.18 9.29 28.57
CA ARG A 92 17.12 9.77 29.95
C ARG A 92 16.23 11.01 30.09
N LYS A 93 16.26 11.91 29.10
CA LYS A 93 15.45 13.14 29.10
C LYS A 93 13.96 12.80 28.99
N LEU A 94 13.62 11.79 28.20
CA LEU A 94 12.24 11.31 28.04
C LEU A 94 11.71 10.69 29.33
N GLN A 95 12.51 9.88 30.01
CA GLN A 95 12.14 9.28 31.29
C GLN A 95 11.87 10.36 32.36
N LEU A 96 12.77 11.34 32.49
CA LEU A 96 12.57 12.45 33.42
C LEU A 96 11.31 13.28 33.09
N LEU A 97 11.01 13.48 31.81
CA LEU A 97 9.79 14.18 31.38
C LEU A 97 8.54 13.38 31.75
N GLN A 98 8.56 12.07 31.54
CA GLN A 98 7.46 11.19 31.91
C GLN A 98 7.24 11.15 33.43
N ASP A 99 8.32 11.07 34.22
CA ASP A 99 8.24 11.09 35.67
C ASP A 99 7.74 12.44 36.21
N ALA A 100 8.15 13.55 35.58
CA ALA A 100 7.65 14.88 35.89
C ALA A 100 6.16 15.05 35.57
N LEU A 101 5.69 14.49 34.43
CA LEU A 101 4.27 14.45 34.06
C LEU A 101 3.45 13.60 35.03
N ASN A 102 4.04 12.54 35.57
CA ASN A 102 3.44 11.70 36.61
C ASN A 102 3.52 12.31 38.03
N GLY A 103 4.04 13.54 38.18
CA GLY A 103 4.05 14.28 39.46
C GLY A 103 5.34 14.17 40.28
N SER A 104 6.43 13.62 39.74
CA SER A 104 7.70 13.50 40.48
C SER A 104 8.41 14.86 40.62
N GLN A 105 8.52 15.34 41.87
CA GLN A 105 9.22 16.57 42.22
C GLN A 105 10.72 16.53 41.94
N ALA A 106 11.35 15.37 42.18
CA ALA A 106 12.77 15.17 41.92
C ALA A 106 13.07 15.31 40.42
N ALA A 107 12.20 14.74 39.57
CA ALA A 107 12.33 14.82 38.12
C ALA A 107 12.14 16.25 37.59
N LYS A 108 11.17 17.01 38.11
CA LYS A 108 10.97 18.43 37.76
C LYS A 108 12.20 19.29 38.09
N LYS A 109 12.80 19.09 39.27
CA LYS A 109 14.03 19.79 39.69
C LYS A 109 15.24 19.40 38.83
N GLU A 110 15.37 18.11 38.51
CA GLU A 110 16.45 17.62 37.66
C GLU A 110 16.34 18.15 36.23
N LEU A 111 15.12 18.22 35.68
CA LEU A 111 14.85 18.86 34.38
C LEU A 111 15.16 20.36 34.40
N ALA A 112 14.77 21.09 35.46
CA ALA A 112 15.09 22.52 35.59
C ALA A 112 16.60 22.79 35.68
N ARG A 113 17.36 21.87 36.28
CA ARG A 113 18.84 21.94 36.30
C ARG A 113 19.46 21.64 34.93
N MET A 114 18.89 20.69 34.18
CA MET A 114 19.38 20.31 32.85
C MET A 114 19.03 21.35 31.76
N PHE A 115 17.92 22.07 31.94
CA PHE A 115 17.41 23.06 30.98
C PHE A 115 17.10 24.40 31.66
N PRO A 116 18.13 25.12 32.14
CA PRO A 116 17.96 26.40 32.83
C PRO A 116 17.36 27.49 31.93
N ASP A 117 17.58 27.38 30.62
CA ASP A 117 17.11 28.36 29.62
C ASP A 117 15.63 28.15 29.23
N ASN A 118 14.97 27.10 29.73
CA ASN A 118 13.57 26.83 29.41
C ASN A 118 12.63 27.36 30.51
N PRO A 119 11.92 28.49 30.29
CA PRO A 119 11.12 29.14 31.32
C PRO A 119 9.97 28.26 31.83
N ILE A 120 9.43 27.38 30.99
CA ILE A 120 8.29 26.50 31.32
C ILE A 120 8.72 25.42 32.32
N ILE A 121 9.92 24.85 32.12
CA ILE A 121 10.45 23.80 33.00
C ILE A 121 10.85 24.39 34.34
N VAL A 122 11.43 25.60 34.33
CA VAL A 122 11.87 26.30 35.54
C VAL A 122 10.69 26.74 36.40
N SER A 123 9.61 27.27 35.80
CA SER A 123 8.41 27.67 36.54
C SER A 123 7.70 26.46 37.16
N ALA A 124 7.58 25.35 36.41
CA ALA A 124 6.95 24.12 36.89
C ALA A 124 7.67 23.50 38.11
N ALA A 125 8.98 23.72 38.25
CA ALA A 125 9.75 23.27 39.42
C ALA A 125 9.62 24.21 40.65
N GLN A 126 9.12 25.44 40.44
CA GLN A 126 8.97 26.48 41.47
C GLN A 126 7.52 26.61 41.98
N GLU A 127 6.53 26.37 41.13
CA GLU A 127 5.09 26.47 41.48
C GLU A 127 4.72 25.50 42.61
N GLU A 128 5.11 24.22 42.52
CA GLU A 128 4.78 23.22 43.56
C GLU A 128 5.66 23.30 44.83
N GLN A 129 6.76 24.08 44.81
CA GLN A 129 7.50 24.41 46.04
C GLN A 129 6.74 25.41 46.92
N LYS A 130 5.87 26.23 46.31
CA LYS A 130 5.00 27.14 47.05
C LYS A 130 3.82 26.39 47.68
N ASP A 131 3.25 25.44 46.95
CA ASP A 131 2.13 24.60 47.42
C ASP A 131 2.52 23.63 48.56
N ALA A 132 3.81 23.28 48.71
CA ALA A 132 4.31 22.42 49.80
C ALA A 132 4.78 23.20 51.04
N ALA A 133 4.78 24.53 51.00
CA ALA A 133 5.21 25.42 52.08
C ALA A 133 4.06 26.21 52.75
N GLU A 134 2.83 26.03 52.26
CA GLU A 134 1.55 26.38 52.91
C GLU A 134 0.96 25.16 53.64
#